data_AF-K5YW43-F1
#
_entry.id   AF-K5YW43-F1
#
_cell.length_a   1.000
_cell.length_b   1.000
_cell.length_c   1.000
_cell.angle_alpha   90.00
_cell.angle_beta   90.00
_cell.angle_gamma   90.00
#
_symmetry.space_group_name_H-M   'P 1'
#
loop_
_entity.id
_entity.type
_entity.pdbx_description
1 polymer ?
#
loop_
_entity_poly.entity_id
_entity_poly.type
_entity_poly.pdbx_seq_one_letter_code
_entity_poly.pdbx_strand_id
1 'polypeptide(L)'
;MPLPRLWKPEADQVICEMRGQGATWASIGKILGLSRNTVIERGRRLRAALPPRPPQMPRNRDEEGLDDPNRPPLRAGHPLTWGLLTDAPYPEGDSHDDGR
;
A
#
# COMPACT_ATOMS: atom_id res chain seq x y z
N MET A 1 14.20 11.79 27.23
CA MET A 1 14.66 10.86 26.17
C MET A 1 14.14 9.46 26.49
N PRO A 2 13.46 8.75 25.58
CA PRO A 2 13.05 7.37 25.82
C PRO A 2 14.28 6.46 25.94
N LEU A 3 14.22 5.48 26.84
CA LEU A 3 15.31 4.52 27.07
C LEU A 3 15.41 3.54 25.89
N PRO A 4 16.63 3.15 25.48
CA PRO A 4 16.82 2.15 24.43
C PRO A 4 16.27 0.80 24.90
N ARG A 5 15.43 0.20 24.06
CA ARG A 5 14.86 -1.12 24.37
C ARG A 5 15.93 -2.20 24.32
N LEU A 6 15.98 -3.04 25.35
CA LEU A 6 16.78 -4.26 25.33
C LEU A 6 16.12 -5.32 24.44
N TRP A 7 16.84 -5.79 23.42
CA TRP A 7 16.38 -6.89 22.56
C TRP A 7 16.80 -8.23 23.15
N LYS A 8 15.85 -9.15 23.26
CA LYS A 8 16.10 -10.53 23.69
C LYS A 8 16.49 -11.39 22.48
N PRO A 9 17.43 -12.35 22.63
CA PRO A 9 17.79 -13.27 21.55
C PRO A 9 16.59 -14.06 21.01
N GLU A 10 15.67 -14.45 21.89
CA GLU A 10 14.42 -15.15 21.53
C GLU A 10 13.57 -14.34 20.53
N ALA A 11 13.46 -13.04 20.73
CA ALA A 11 12.69 -12.18 19.83
C ALA A 11 13.35 -12.05 18.45
N ASP A 12 14.68 -12.04 18.40
CA ASP A 12 15.43 -12.02 17.14
C ASP A 12 15.26 -13.34 16.38
N GLN A 13 15.26 -14.48 17.09
CA GLN A 13 15.01 -15.79 16.51
C GLN A 13 13.61 -15.88 15.90
N VAL A 14 12.57 -15.43 16.62
CA VAL A 14 11.20 -15.36 16.10
C VAL A 14 11.13 -14.48 14.84
N ILE A 15 11.81 -13.33 14.82
CA ILE A 15 11.85 -12.46 13.64
C ILE A 15 12.46 -13.20 12.44
N CYS A 16 13.62 -13.84 12.62
CA CYS A 16 14.30 -14.53 11.52
C CYS A 16 13.49 -15.73 11.00
N GLU A 17 12.96 -16.56 11.90
CA GLU A 17 12.19 -17.76 11.55
C GLU A 17 10.90 -17.39 10.80
N MET A 18 10.10 -16.49 11.36
CA MET A 18 8.85 -16.09 10.73
C MET A 18 9.08 -15.40 9.38
N ARG A 19 10.18 -14.64 9.23
CA ARG A 19 10.55 -14.05 7.93
C ARG A 19 10.97 -15.09 6.91
N GLY A 20 11.71 -16.12 7.32
CA GLY A 20 12.02 -17.27 6.48
C GLY A 20 10.78 -18.02 6.00
N GLN A 21 9.73 -18.07 6.83
CA GLN A 21 8.42 -18.65 6.50
C GLN A 21 7.53 -17.72 5.63
N GLY A 22 8.00 -16.53 5.27
CA GLY A 22 7.25 -15.59 4.44
C GLY A 22 6.29 -14.67 5.22
N ALA A 23 6.32 -14.67 6.55
CA ALA A 23 5.43 -13.84 7.35
C ALA A 23 5.67 -12.34 7.12
N THR A 24 4.60 -11.57 7.28
CA THR A 24 4.65 -10.10 7.19
C THR A 24 5.19 -9.49 8.49
N TRP A 25 5.75 -8.28 8.40
CA TRP A 25 6.16 -7.55 9.60
C TRP A 25 5.02 -7.28 10.58
N ALA A 26 3.80 -7.11 10.07
CA ALA A 26 2.62 -6.87 10.90
C ALA A 26 2.24 -8.11 11.73
N SER A 27 2.27 -9.31 11.12
CA SER A 27 2.01 -10.55 11.85
C SER A 27 3.07 -10.83 12.91
N ILE A 28 4.35 -10.58 12.61
CA ILE A 28 5.44 -10.72 13.59
C ILE A 28 5.27 -9.74 14.75
N GLY A 29 4.87 -8.49 14.47
CA GLY A 29 4.55 -7.49 15.50
C GLY A 29 3.43 -7.95 16.43
N LYS A 30 2.36 -8.57 15.90
CA LYS A 30 1.28 -9.13 16.71
C LYS A 30 1.78 -10.24 17.65
N ILE A 31 2.64 -11.14 17.18
CA ILE A 31 3.20 -12.22 18.01
C ILE A 31 4.09 -11.67 19.13
N LEU A 32 4.92 -10.68 18.83
CA LEU A 32 5.85 -10.11 19.82
C LEU A 32 5.23 -9.04 20.72
N GLY A 33 3.97 -8.63 20.47
CA GLY A 33 3.32 -7.52 21.17
C GLY A 33 3.95 -6.15 20.85
N LEU A 34 4.47 -5.98 19.62
CA LEU A 34 5.23 -4.81 19.20
C LEU A 34 4.62 -4.12 18.00
N SER A 35 4.91 -2.83 17.87
CA SER A 35 4.55 -2.09 16.65
C SER A 35 5.26 -2.69 15.43
N ARG A 36 4.58 -2.64 14.28
CA ARG A 36 5.14 -3.06 12.98
C ARG A 36 6.47 -2.37 12.68
N ASN A 37 6.59 -1.06 12.94
CA ASN A 37 7.81 -0.31 12.63
C ASN A 37 8.99 -0.75 13.49
N THR A 38 8.76 -1.03 14.77
CA THR A 38 9.80 -1.56 15.68
C THR A 38 10.37 -2.88 15.15
N VAL A 39 9.52 -3.76 14.63
CA VAL A 39 9.94 -5.05 14.06
C VAL A 39 10.67 -4.85 12.72
N ILE A 40 10.21 -3.93 11.87
CA ILE A 40 10.88 -3.61 10.59
C ILE A 40 12.32 -3.15 10.83
N GLU A 41 12.51 -2.20 11.75
CA GLU A 41 13.84 -1.66 12.05
C GLU A 41 14.78 -2.75 12.59
N ARG A 42 14.27 -3.60 13.48
CA ARG A 42 15.08 -4.70 14.00
C ARG A 42 15.39 -5.74 12.94
N GLY A 43 14.39 -6.18 12.18
CA GLY A 43 14.57 -7.14 11.10
C GLY A 43 15.60 -6.69 10.07
N ARG A 44 15.64 -5.38 9.76
CA ARG A 44 16.70 -4.79 8.90
C ARG A 44 18.09 -4.91 9.53
N ARG A 45 18.25 -4.63 10.83
CA ARG A 45 19.53 -4.80 11.54
C ARG A 45 19.99 -6.26 11.59
N LEU A 46 19.04 -7.19 11.71
CA LEU A 46 19.30 -8.63 11.68
C LEU A 46 19.54 -9.19 10.27
N ARG A 47 19.29 -8.39 9.22
CA ARG A 47 19.26 -8.86 7.82
C ARG A 47 18.33 -10.06 7.63
N ALA A 48 17.21 -10.09 8.36
CA ALA A 48 16.24 -11.17 8.29
C ALA A 48 15.72 -11.35 6.84
N ALA A 49 15.51 -12.61 6.44
CA ALA A 49 15.22 -12.98 5.07
C ALA A 49 14.10 -12.14 4.43
N LEU A 50 14.24 -11.89 3.13
CA LEU A 50 13.16 -11.31 2.33
C LEU A 50 12.16 -12.42 2.03
N PRO A 51 10.86 -12.23 2.29
CA PRO A 51 9.85 -13.21 2.00
C PRO A 51 9.80 -13.38 0.49
N PRO A 52 9.38 -14.56 0.01
CA PRO A 52 9.06 -14.72 -1.39
C PRO A 52 8.09 -13.60 -1.80
N ARG A 53 8.43 -12.91 -2.89
CA ARG A 53 7.58 -11.85 -3.45
C ARG A 53 6.22 -12.50 -3.72
N PRO A 54 5.10 -11.99 -3.17
CA PRO A 54 3.80 -12.54 -3.51
C PRO A 54 3.63 -12.43 -5.03
N PRO A 55 2.96 -13.40 -5.67
CA PRO A 55 2.62 -13.27 -7.08
C PRO A 55 1.91 -11.92 -7.26
N GLN A 56 2.41 -11.11 -8.20
CA GLN A 56 1.73 -9.88 -8.56
C GLN A 56 0.34 -10.29 -9.04
N MET A 57 -0.69 -10.01 -8.25
CA MET A 57 -2.05 -10.07 -8.76
C MET A 57 -2.09 -9.13 -9.96
N PRO A 58 -2.66 -9.55 -11.10
CA PRO A 58 -2.92 -8.61 -12.17
C PRO A 58 -3.77 -7.49 -11.56
N ARG A 59 -3.23 -6.26 -11.55
CA ARG A 59 -4.08 -5.08 -11.44
C ARG A 59 -5.12 -5.24 -12.55
N ASN A 60 -6.39 -5.14 -12.18
CA ASN A 60 -7.55 -5.47 -13.02
C ASN A 60 -7.25 -5.26 -14.51
N ARG A 61 -7.23 -6.36 -15.26
CA ARG A 61 -6.85 -6.41 -16.68
C ARG A 61 -7.73 -5.52 -17.57
N ASP A 62 -8.87 -5.09 -17.07
CA ASP A 62 -9.78 -4.17 -17.74
C ASP A 62 -9.26 -2.72 -17.80
N GLU A 63 -8.22 -2.39 -17.01
CA GLU A 63 -7.58 -1.07 -16.99
C GLU A 63 -6.38 -0.95 -17.94
N GLU A 64 -5.90 -2.04 -18.55
CA GLU A 64 -4.71 -2.06 -19.42
C GLU A 64 -4.84 -1.18 -20.67
N GLY A 65 -6.04 -0.76 -21.03
CA GLY A 65 -6.28 0.18 -22.11
C GLY A 65 -6.62 1.60 -21.67
N LEU A 66 -6.94 1.87 -20.40
CA LEU A 66 -7.53 3.15 -19.98
C LEU A 66 -6.54 4.31 -19.96
N ASP A 67 -5.28 4.02 -19.63
CA ASP A 67 -4.17 4.98 -19.60
C ASP A 67 -3.44 5.12 -20.94
N ASP A 68 -3.83 4.37 -21.98
CA ASP A 68 -3.28 4.53 -23.34
C ASP A 68 -3.91 5.75 -24.02
N PRO A 69 -3.13 6.82 -24.34
CA PRO A 69 -3.65 7.99 -25.04
C PRO A 69 -4.21 7.69 -26.43
N ASN A 70 -3.84 6.55 -27.03
CA ASN A 70 -4.26 6.14 -28.38
C ASN A 70 -5.40 5.10 -28.38
N ARG A 71 -6.01 4.82 -27.22
CA ARG A 71 -7.14 3.88 -27.15
C ARG A 71 -8.36 4.39 -27.92
N PRO A 72 -9.17 3.49 -28.53
CA PRO A 72 -10.48 3.90 -29.06
C PRO A 72 -11.39 4.38 -27.92
N PRO A 73 -12.29 5.34 -28.20
CA PRO A 73 -13.20 5.87 -27.18
C PRO A 73 -14.12 4.78 -26.61
N LEU A 74 -14.51 4.95 -25.35
CA LEU A 74 -15.49 4.08 -24.70
C LEU A 74 -16.85 4.18 -25.41
N ARG A 75 -17.61 3.08 -25.44
CA ARG A 75 -18.97 3.06 -26.00
C ARG A 75 -19.90 3.99 -25.21
N ALA A 76 -20.91 4.53 -25.87
CA ALA A 76 -21.97 5.26 -25.19
C ALA A 76 -22.63 4.37 -24.11
N GLY A 77 -22.86 4.92 -22.92
CA GLY A 77 -23.43 4.18 -21.77
C GLY A 77 -22.44 3.26 -21.03
N HIS A 78 -21.14 3.35 -21.30
CA HIS A 78 -20.15 2.61 -20.52
C HIS A 78 -20.20 3.03 -19.04
N PRO A 79 -20.20 2.10 -18.08
CA PRO A 79 -20.35 2.43 -16.66
C PRO A 79 -19.28 3.42 -16.15
N LEU A 80 -18.05 3.33 -16.68
CA LEU A 80 -16.99 4.31 -16.38
C LEU A 80 -17.27 5.73 -16.89
N THR A 81 -17.86 5.88 -18.09
CA THR A 81 -18.18 7.23 -18.61
C THR A 81 -19.33 7.85 -17.84
N TRP A 82 -20.32 7.03 -17.45
CA TRP A 82 -21.41 7.46 -16.60
C TRP A 82 -20.96 7.82 -15.18
N GLY A 83 -20.07 7.00 -14.60
CA GLY A 83 -19.44 7.27 -13.31
C GLY A 83 -18.70 8.60 -13.29
N LEU A 84 -17.86 8.90 -14.30
CA LEU A 84 -17.17 10.21 -14.38
C LEU A 84 -18.13 11.40 -14.45
N LEU A 85 -19.28 11.25 -15.10
CA LEU A 85 -20.27 12.32 -15.22
C LEU A 85 -21.07 12.53 -13.92
N THR A 86 -21.14 11.52 -13.05
CA THR A 86 -22.03 11.50 -11.88
C THR A 86 -21.30 11.52 -10.54
N ASP A 87 -20.05 11.05 -10.49
CA ASP A 87 -19.22 11.00 -9.28
C ASP A 87 -18.33 12.24 -9.09
N ALA A 88 -18.13 13.07 -10.13
CA ALA A 88 -17.43 14.33 -9.94
C ALA A 88 -18.34 15.30 -9.17
N PRO A 89 -17.92 15.84 -8.01
CA PRO A 89 -18.58 17.03 -7.50
C PRO A 89 -18.45 18.10 -8.59
N TYR A 90 -19.57 18.71 -8.96
CA TYR A 90 -19.61 19.84 -9.88
C TYR A 90 -18.50 20.82 -9.43
N PRO A 91 -17.52 21.20 -10.28
CA PRO A 91 -16.59 22.23 -9.88
C PRO A 91 -17.44 23.47 -9.60
N GLU A 92 -17.47 23.91 -8.34
CA GLU A 92 -18.06 25.18 -7.97
C GLU A 92 -17.48 26.21 -8.93
N GLY A 93 -18.37 26.83 -9.70
CA GLY A 93 -17.98 27.74 -10.76
C GLY A 93 -16.99 28.75 -10.19
N ASP A 94 -15.89 28.93 -10.92
CA ASP A 94 -14.87 29.93 -10.63
C ASP A 94 -15.57 31.30 -10.55
N SER A 95 -15.92 31.70 -9.33
CA SER A 95 -16.57 32.97 -9.05
C SER A 95 -15.52 34.03 -9.29
N HIS A 96 -15.50 34.53 -10.53
CA HIS A 96 -14.74 35.70 -10.94
C HIS A 96 -15.23 36.89 -10.11
N ASP A 97 -14.56 37.14 -8.99
CA ASP A 97 -14.70 38.35 -8.19
C ASP A 97 -13.93 39.47 -8.88
N ASP A 98 -14.58 40.13 -9.84
CA ASP A 98 -14.14 41.44 -10.34
C ASP A 98 -14.55 42.52 -9.31
N GLY A 99 -13.79 42.55 -8.22
CA GLY A 99 -13.84 43.58 -7.18
C GLY A 99 -13.08 44.84 -7.58
N ARG A 100 -13.86 45.79 -8.10
CA ARG A 100 -13.63 47.22 -8.37
C ARG A 100 -12.56 47.97 -7.58
#